data_AF-A0A6C0LF03-F1
#
_entry.id   AF-A0A6C0LF03-F1
#
_cell.length_a   1.000
_cell.length_b   1.000
_cell.length_c   1.000
_cell.angle_alpha   90.00
_cell.angle_beta   90.00
_cell.angle_gamma   90.00
#
_symmetry.space_group_name_H-M   'P 1'
#
loop_
_entity.id
_entity.type
_entity.pdbx_description
1 polymer ?
#
loop_
_entity_poly.entity_id
_entity_poly.type
_entity_poly.pdbx_seq_one_letter_code
_entity_poly.pdbx_strand_id
1 'polypeptide(L)'
;MDFIGKLNAKNTFGMFESGKNNNIVNIICGVLLIILIIVLIVCLVKKDDKFSNQKENDGEETHMYHVVNSGCPFSRKMSELLAQNNNMIGGAKVKDITMEHPLTKKFNVSGTPTILCTKSNKSSVGFKPLDKVLEDLRPDNNKNGNKDNNSSGKDILLVGSMQCGFCKKAKVLMEELGLDYEFVESNSPHGVQRMKDSNANGVPLILQLSTNKTINGFNQEEIRKLKN
;
A
#
# COMPACT_ATOMS: atom_id res chain seq x y z
N MET A 1 3.24 -57.48 -47.33
CA MET A 1 3.80 -56.75 -48.49
C MET A 1 3.71 -55.28 -48.12
N ASP A 2 4.69 -54.80 -47.35
CA ASP A 2 5.75 -53.87 -47.81
C ASP A 2 5.19 -52.44 -47.85
N PHE A 3 5.57 -51.49 -47.00
CA PHE A 3 6.88 -50.85 -46.95
C PHE A 3 6.91 -49.98 -45.67
N ILE A 4 7.73 -50.31 -44.67
CA ILE A 4 8.08 -49.35 -43.61
C ILE A 4 9.19 -48.47 -44.17
N GLY A 5 8.88 -47.19 -44.31
CA GLY A 5 9.79 -46.15 -44.78
C GLY A 5 11.01 -45.99 -43.87
N LYS A 6 12.17 -45.97 -44.52
CA LYS A 6 13.48 -45.57 -44.00
C LYS A 6 13.40 -44.24 -43.24
N LEU A 7 13.65 -44.28 -41.93
CA LEU A 7 14.19 -43.15 -41.20
C LEU A 7 15.66 -43.43 -40.89
N ASN A 8 16.52 -42.79 -41.69
CA ASN A 8 17.96 -42.72 -41.50
C ASN A 8 18.25 -41.92 -40.22
N ALA A 9 18.40 -42.60 -39.09
CA ALA A 9 19.04 -42.04 -37.90
C ALA A 9 20.57 -42.12 -38.07
N LYS A 10 21.13 -41.18 -38.84
CA LYS A 10 22.54 -40.82 -38.77
C LYS A 10 22.61 -39.37 -38.32
N ASN A 11 22.79 -39.17 -37.03
CA ASN A 11 23.50 -38.02 -36.49
C ASN A 11 24.12 -38.41 -35.14
N THR A 12 25.30 -39.02 -35.26
CA THR A 12 26.52 -38.57 -34.58
C THR A 12 26.49 -38.47 -33.06
N PHE A 13 26.37 -39.61 -32.38
CA PHE A 13 27.05 -39.77 -31.09
C PHE A 13 28.53 -40.07 -31.39
N GLY A 14 29.35 -39.03 -31.37
CA GLY A 14 30.80 -39.12 -31.42
C GLY A 14 31.33 -39.86 -30.20
N MET A 15 31.54 -41.15 -30.39
CA MET A 15 32.24 -42.09 -29.54
C MET A 15 33.70 -41.59 -29.39
N PHE A 16 34.08 -41.14 -28.18
CA PHE A 16 35.45 -40.72 -27.90
C PHE A 16 36.37 -41.95 -27.95
N GLU A 17 37.25 -41.97 -28.95
CA GLU A 17 38.38 -42.88 -29.06
C GLU A 17 39.32 -42.73 -27.86
N SER A 18 39.66 -43.88 -27.27
CA SER A 18 40.67 -43.99 -26.23
C SER A 18 42.06 -43.80 -26.82
N GLY A 19 42.73 -42.71 -26.43
CA GLY A 19 44.11 -42.43 -26.84
C GLY A 19 44.87 -41.68 -25.75
N LYS A 20 45.35 -42.41 -24.74
CA LYS A 20 46.44 -42.11 -23.77
C LYS A 20 46.54 -40.73 -23.09
N ASN A 21 45.63 -39.80 -23.38
CA ASN A 21 45.50 -38.44 -22.83
C ASN A 21 44.18 -38.27 -22.06
N ASN A 22 43.41 -39.36 -21.89
CA ASN A 22 42.04 -39.40 -21.37
C ASN A 22 41.91 -38.87 -19.94
N ASN A 23 42.99 -38.88 -19.15
CA ASN A 23 42.94 -38.37 -17.78
C ASN A 23 42.83 -36.84 -17.76
N ILE A 24 43.56 -36.13 -18.62
CA ILE A 24 43.55 -34.65 -18.63
C ILE A 24 42.21 -34.14 -19.17
N VAL A 25 41.68 -34.78 -20.22
CA VAL A 25 40.38 -34.39 -20.80
C VAL A 25 39.24 -34.66 -19.82
N ASN A 26 39.27 -35.79 -19.10
CA ASN A 26 38.26 -36.09 -18.07
C ASN A 26 38.38 -35.15 -16.85
N ILE A 27 39.59 -34.74 -16.47
CA ILE A 27 39.80 -33.75 -15.40
C ILE A 27 39.27 -32.38 -15.82
N ILE A 28 39.58 -31.92 -17.05
CA ILE A 28 39.09 -30.64 -17.57
C ILE A 28 37.56 -30.65 -17.67
N CYS A 29 36.98 -31.75 -18.14
CA CYS A 29 35.52 -31.91 -18.24
C CYS A 29 34.86 -31.90 -16.84
N GLY A 30 35.46 -32.58 -15.87
CA GLY A 30 34.98 -32.57 -14.48
C GLY A 30 35.02 -31.18 -13.83
N VAL A 31 36.11 -30.42 -14.03
CA VAL A 31 36.24 -29.05 -13.52
C VAL A 31 35.20 -28.12 -14.16
N LEU A 32 34.98 -28.23 -15.47
CA LEU A 32 33.93 -27.48 -16.18
C LEU A 32 32.52 -27.77 -15.63
N LEU A 33 32.23 -29.03 -15.33
CA LEU A 33 30.95 -29.46 -14.79
C LEU A 33 30.71 -28.89 -13.38
N ILE A 34 31.75 -28.88 -12.53
CA ILE A 34 31.70 -28.29 -11.19
C ILE A 34 31.46 -26.78 -11.26
N ILE A 35 32.14 -26.06 -12.16
CA ILE A 35 31.92 -24.62 -12.36
C ILE A 35 30.47 -24.36 -12.78
N LEU A 36 29.91 -25.16 -13.68
CA LEU A 36 28.54 -25.03 -14.16
C LEU A 36 27.52 -25.27 -13.03
N ILE A 37 27.78 -26.26 -12.16
CA ILE A 37 26.95 -26.52 -10.96
C ILE A 37 27.03 -25.33 -9.98
N ILE A 38 28.21 -24.77 -9.73
CA ILE A 38 28.36 -23.60 -8.84
C ILE A 38 27.61 -22.39 -9.43
N VAL A 39 27.73 -22.15 -10.74
CA VAL A 39 26.98 -21.07 -11.43
C VAL A 39 25.48 -21.30 -11.30
N LEU A 40 25.00 -22.53 -11.49
CA LEU A 40 23.58 -22.87 -11.30
C LEU A 40 23.12 -22.65 -9.87
N ILE A 41 23.91 -23.05 -8.86
CA ILE A 41 23.59 -22.81 -7.44
C ILE A 41 23.54 -21.30 -7.16
N VAL A 42 24.49 -20.51 -7.66
CA VAL A 42 24.48 -19.05 -7.52
C VAL A 42 23.27 -18.42 -8.23
N CYS A 43 22.92 -18.91 -9.42
CA CYS A 43 21.72 -18.47 -10.16
C CYS A 43 20.41 -18.89 -9.47
N LEU A 44 20.38 -20.01 -8.76
CA LEU A 44 19.22 -20.46 -7.99
C LEU A 44 19.08 -19.75 -6.65
N VAL A 45 20.19 -19.45 -5.96
CA VAL A 45 20.21 -18.68 -4.70
C VAL A 45 19.88 -17.20 -4.96
N LYS A 46 20.15 -16.67 -6.15
CA LYS A 46 19.78 -15.29 -6.54
C LYS A 46 18.34 -15.14 -7.06
N LYS A 47 17.50 -16.16 -6.96
CA LYS A 47 16.15 -16.13 -7.52
C LYS A 47 15.09 -15.62 -6.52
N ASP A 48 15.37 -14.49 -5.88
CA ASP A 48 14.36 -13.64 -5.24
C ASP A 48 14.53 -12.14 -5.52
N ASP A 49 15.43 -11.74 -6.43
CA ASP A 49 15.55 -10.33 -6.81
C ASP A 49 15.04 -10.11 -8.25
N LYS A 50 13.83 -9.53 -8.28
CA LYS A 50 13.13 -9.07 -9.48
C LYS A 50 14.05 -8.25 -10.39
N PHE A 51 14.22 -8.72 -11.62
CA PHE A 51 14.68 -7.89 -12.72
C PHE A 51 13.61 -6.85 -13.08
N SER A 52 13.88 -5.60 -12.74
CA SER A 52 13.34 -4.41 -13.40
C SER A 52 14.43 -3.35 -13.42
N ASN A 53 14.91 -3.03 -14.62
CA ASN A 53 15.91 -2.01 -14.89
C ASN A 53 15.52 -0.64 -14.33
N GLN A 54 16.36 -0.07 -13.45
CA GLN A 54 17.05 1.20 -13.69
C GLN A 54 17.97 1.51 -12.51
N LYS A 55 19.27 1.64 -12.79
CA LYS A 55 20.23 2.30 -11.91
C LYS A 55 19.89 3.78 -11.84
N GLU A 56 19.54 4.28 -10.65
CA GLU A 56 19.89 5.63 -10.23
C GLU A 56 19.96 5.69 -8.69
N ASN A 57 21.21 5.65 -8.21
CA ASN A 57 21.69 6.08 -6.89
C ASN A 57 21.00 5.50 -5.65
N ASP A 58 21.49 4.33 -5.21
CA ASP A 58 21.45 3.95 -3.80
C ASP A 58 22.22 4.96 -2.96
N GLY A 59 21.61 5.43 -1.88
CA GLY A 59 22.27 6.29 -0.90
C GLY A 59 21.36 6.94 0.13
N GLU A 60 20.05 6.84 0.00
CA GLU A 60 19.09 7.08 1.09
C GLU A 60 17.76 6.46 0.66
N GLU A 61 17.27 5.48 1.41
CA GLU A 61 15.91 4.96 1.24
C GLU A 61 14.94 6.10 1.62
N THR A 62 14.66 6.96 0.64
CA THR A 62 13.75 8.09 0.81
C THR A 62 12.38 7.53 1.10
N HIS A 63 11.90 7.75 2.31
CA HIS A 63 10.62 7.24 2.78
C HIS A 63 9.52 8.29 2.70
N MET A 64 9.82 9.48 2.18
CA MET A 64 8.85 10.55 1.98
C MET A 64 8.70 10.89 0.50
N TYR A 65 7.45 10.99 0.06
CA TYR A 65 7.10 11.25 -1.33
C TYR A 65 6.04 12.33 -1.42
N HIS A 66 6.17 13.23 -2.39
CA HIS A 66 5.17 14.24 -2.70
C HIS A 66 4.49 13.87 -4.02
N VAL A 67 3.19 13.63 -3.97
CA VAL A 67 2.38 13.31 -5.15
C VAL A 67 1.97 14.60 -5.83
N VAL A 68 2.53 14.84 -7.01
CA VAL A 68 2.40 16.07 -7.77
C VAL A 68 1.52 15.85 -8.99
N ASN A 69 0.69 16.84 -9.29
CA ASN A 69 0.06 17.00 -10.59
C ASN A 69 0.41 18.39 -11.13
N SER A 70 1.04 18.44 -12.32
CA SER A 70 1.47 19.69 -12.96
C SER A 70 0.31 20.65 -13.25
N GLY A 71 -0.91 20.14 -13.43
CA GLY A 71 -2.12 20.93 -13.62
C GLY A 71 -2.72 21.49 -12.32
N CYS A 72 -2.21 21.10 -11.15
CA CYS A 72 -2.78 21.49 -9.87
C CYS A 72 -2.01 22.69 -9.25
N PRO A 73 -2.65 23.87 -9.08
CA PRO A 73 -1.98 25.04 -8.51
C PRO A 73 -1.53 24.83 -7.06
N PHE A 74 -2.24 23.98 -6.30
CA PHE A 74 -1.86 23.62 -4.93
C PHE A 74 -0.63 22.70 -4.88
N SER A 75 -0.45 21.85 -5.90
CA SER A 75 0.76 21.02 -5.99
C SER A 75 1.99 21.86 -6.27
N ARG A 76 1.86 22.87 -7.14
CA ARG A 76 2.92 23.85 -7.36
C ARG A 76 3.30 24.60 -6.09
N LYS A 77 2.31 25.10 -5.34
CA LYS A 77 2.55 25.77 -4.05
C LYS A 77 3.24 24.86 -3.03
N MET A 78 2.88 23.57 -2.99
CA MET A 78 3.55 22.60 -2.12
C MET A 78 5.00 22.34 -2.55
N SER A 79 5.27 22.18 -3.85
CA SER A 79 6.64 22.06 -4.37
C SER A 79 7.49 23.29 -4.05
N GLU A 80 6.93 24.50 -4.16
CA GLU A 80 7.61 25.74 -3.77
C GLU A 80 7.93 25.76 -2.26
N LEU A 81 6.98 25.38 -1.41
CA LEU A 81 7.16 25.29 0.03
C LEU A 81 8.24 24.26 0.42
N LEU A 82 8.27 23.12 -0.27
CA LEU A 82 9.30 22.10 -0.08
C LEU A 82 10.67 22.61 -0.53
N ALA A 83 10.75 23.28 -1.68
CA ALA A 83 12.00 23.85 -2.18
C ALA A 83 12.59 24.88 -1.21
N GLN A 84 11.75 25.71 -0.59
CA GLN A 84 12.16 26.65 0.47
C GLN A 84 12.76 25.95 1.70
N ASN A 85 12.38 24.69 1.96
CA ASN A 85 12.89 23.87 3.06
C ASN A 85 13.85 22.77 2.58
N ASN A 86 14.60 23.01 1.49
CA ASN A 86 15.57 22.07 0.90
C ASN A 86 14.99 20.67 0.59
N ASN A 87 13.69 20.63 0.24
CA ASN A 87 12.92 19.42 0.00
C ASN A 87 12.94 18.45 1.19
N MET A 88 12.87 18.98 2.42
CA MET A 88 12.85 18.18 3.64
C MET A 88 11.55 18.35 4.43
N ILE A 89 11.14 17.27 5.11
CA ILE A 89 10.10 17.28 6.14
C ILE A 89 10.60 16.43 7.31
N GLY A 90 10.65 17.00 8.52
CA GLY A 90 11.09 16.27 9.71
C GLY A 90 12.49 15.65 9.59
N GLY A 91 13.38 16.28 8.80
CA GLY A 91 14.74 15.78 8.53
C GLY A 91 14.83 14.71 7.44
N ALA A 92 13.73 14.29 6.84
CA ALA A 92 13.72 13.35 5.72
C ALA A 92 13.58 14.07 4.39
N LYS A 93 14.36 13.64 3.40
CA LYS A 93 14.27 14.14 2.02
C LYS A 93 12.99 13.64 1.34
N VAL A 94 12.29 14.54 0.69
CA VAL A 94 11.04 14.29 -0.05
C VAL A 94 11.37 14.14 -1.54
N LYS A 95 10.82 13.10 -2.18
CA LYS A 95 10.87 12.93 -3.64
C LYS A 95 9.51 13.16 -4.27
N ASP A 96 9.49 13.90 -5.38
CA ASP A 96 8.27 14.06 -6.16
C ASP A 96 7.95 12.78 -6.95
N ILE A 97 6.68 12.40 -6.96
CA ILE A 97 6.11 11.30 -7.75
C ILE A 97 4.79 11.77 -8.38
N THR A 98 4.34 11.10 -9.42
CA THR A 98 3.05 11.39 -10.07
C THR A 98 1.96 10.43 -9.60
N MET A 99 0.71 10.69 -10.01
CA MET A 99 -0.46 9.88 -9.66
C MET A 99 -0.35 8.41 -10.16
N GLU A 100 0.46 8.15 -11.18
CA GLU A 100 0.65 6.82 -11.77
C GLU A 100 1.59 5.93 -10.95
N HIS A 101 2.36 6.50 -10.01
CA HIS A 101 3.35 5.77 -9.24
C HIS A 101 2.68 4.69 -8.34
N PRO A 102 3.21 3.46 -8.21
CA PRO A 102 2.55 2.38 -7.45
C PRO A 102 2.20 2.70 -5.99
N LEU A 103 2.97 3.60 -5.36
CA LEU A 103 2.69 4.06 -4.00
C LEU A 103 1.36 4.83 -3.88
N THR A 104 0.91 5.54 -4.91
CA THR A 104 -0.35 6.30 -4.86
C THR A 104 -1.54 5.35 -4.68
N LYS A 105 -1.51 4.20 -5.37
CA LYS A 105 -2.49 3.12 -5.20
C LYS A 105 -2.40 2.48 -3.81
N LYS A 106 -1.20 2.20 -3.30
CA LYS A 106 -1.00 1.61 -1.96
C LYS A 106 -1.56 2.48 -0.83
N PHE A 107 -1.54 3.80 -1.03
CA PHE A 107 -2.00 4.80 -0.06
C PHE A 107 -3.41 5.35 -0.37
N ASN A 108 -4.11 4.80 -1.37
CA ASN A 108 -5.43 5.27 -1.80
C ASN A 108 -5.48 6.80 -2.05
N VAL A 109 -4.46 7.34 -2.70
CA VAL A 109 -4.38 8.77 -3.01
C VAL A 109 -5.45 9.13 -4.04
N SER A 110 -6.36 10.02 -3.65
CA SER A 110 -7.47 10.49 -4.49
C SER A 110 -7.28 11.91 -5.04
N GLY A 111 -6.23 12.62 -4.60
CA GLY A 111 -5.98 14.00 -5.02
C GLY A 111 -4.56 14.48 -4.71
N THR A 112 -4.25 15.67 -5.24
CA THR A 112 -2.93 16.32 -5.13
C THR A 112 -3.08 17.76 -4.61
N PRO A 113 -2.11 18.30 -3.84
CA PRO A 113 -0.90 17.62 -3.39
C PRO A 113 -1.20 16.63 -2.26
N THR A 114 -0.43 15.54 -2.22
CA THR A 114 -0.45 14.59 -1.10
C THR A 114 0.98 14.22 -0.75
N ILE A 115 1.34 14.25 0.53
CA ILE A 115 2.63 13.76 1.03
C ILE A 115 2.43 12.35 1.60
N LEU A 116 3.29 11.41 1.23
CA LEU A 116 3.27 10.01 1.68
C LEU A 116 4.50 9.74 2.53
N CYS A 117 4.34 9.03 3.65
CA CYS A 117 5.46 8.49 4.43
C CYS A 117 5.38 6.96 4.48
N THR A 118 6.35 6.28 3.86
CA THR A 118 6.39 4.80 3.84
C THR A 118 6.80 4.19 5.18
N LYS A 119 7.56 4.92 6.01
CA LYS A 119 7.93 4.47 7.37
C LYS A 119 6.75 4.43 8.33
N SER A 120 5.92 5.47 8.34
CA SER A 120 4.71 5.50 9.18
C SER A 120 3.48 4.93 8.49
N ASN A 121 3.55 4.66 7.18
CA ASN A 121 2.43 4.18 6.36
C ASN A 121 1.21 5.14 6.45
N LYS A 122 1.48 6.44 6.56
CA LYS A 122 0.50 7.54 6.59
C LYS A 122 0.65 8.47 5.38
N SER A 123 -0.38 9.26 5.14
CA SER A 123 -0.43 10.30 4.11
C SER A 123 -1.04 11.59 4.64
N SER A 124 -0.48 12.73 4.25
CA SER A 124 -1.04 14.07 4.50
C SER A 124 -1.59 14.63 3.19
N VAL A 125 -2.91 14.82 3.13
CA VAL A 125 -3.60 15.32 1.93
C VAL A 125 -3.77 16.84 1.98
N GLY A 126 -3.61 17.48 0.84
CA GLY A 126 -3.87 18.91 0.63
C GLY A 126 -2.66 19.81 0.90
N PHE A 127 -2.80 21.08 0.50
CA PHE A 127 -1.78 22.09 0.75
C PHE A 127 -1.93 22.62 2.18
N LYS A 128 -0.88 22.46 2.99
CA LYS A 128 -0.81 22.91 4.38
C LYS A 128 0.65 23.15 4.81
N PRO A 129 0.89 23.89 5.92
CA PRO A 129 2.22 24.09 6.48
C PRO A 129 2.96 22.78 6.81
N LEU A 130 4.30 22.77 6.71
CA LEU A 130 5.12 21.56 6.85
C LEU A 130 5.08 20.92 8.24
N ASP A 131 4.87 21.73 9.28
CA ASP A 131 4.66 21.26 10.66
C ASP A 131 3.36 20.44 10.79
N LYS A 132 2.29 20.88 10.13
CA LYS A 132 1.03 20.13 10.05
C LYS A 132 1.15 18.87 9.21
N VAL A 133 1.89 18.92 8.11
CA VAL A 133 2.23 17.71 7.36
C VAL A 133 2.99 16.73 8.25
N LEU A 134 3.99 17.18 9.02
CA LEU A 134 4.76 16.31 9.89
C LEU A 134 3.89 15.70 10.99
N GLU A 135 2.95 16.46 11.56
CA GLU A 135 1.97 15.98 12.53
C GLU A 135 1.12 14.84 11.97
N ASP A 136 0.56 15.01 10.78
CA ASP A 136 -0.22 13.98 10.07
C ASP A 136 0.61 12.71 9.77
N LEU A 137 1.91 12.87 9.55
CA LEU A 137 2.81 11.77 9.19
C LEU A 137 3.45 11.06 10.39
N ARG A 138 3.26 11.56 11.62
CA ARG A 138 3.85 10.92 12.81
C ARG A 138 3.28 9.50 12.99
N PRO A 139 4.13 8.49 13.21
CA PRO A 139 3.66 7.17 13.56
C PRO A 139 2.90 7.25 14.89
N ASP A 140 1.76 6.59 14.98
CA ASP A 140 1.06 6.46 16.24
C ASP A 140 1.95 5.61 17.17
N ASN A 141 2.31 6.16 18.33
CA ASN A 141 3.13 5.44 19.31
C ASN A 141 2.43 4.20 19.90
N ASN A 142 1.19 3.91 19.48
CA ASN A 142 0.48 2.68 19.76
C ASN A 142 0.62 1.70 18.59
N LYS A 143 1.73 0.97 18.57
CA LYS A 143 1.85 -0.26 17.78
C LYS A 143 0.89 -1.31 18.34
N ASN A 144 -0.26 -1.50 17.70
CA ASN A 144 -0.78 -2.82 17.32
C ASN A 144 -1.77 -2.64 16.18
N GLY A 145 -1.54 -3.39 15.11
CA GLY A 145 -2.09 -3.12 13.79
C GLY A 145 -3.60 -3.34 13.68
N ASN A 146 -4.28 -2.40 13.04
CA ASN A 146 -4.75 -2.58 11.68
C ASN A 146 -5.04 -1.19 11.11
N LYS A 147 -4.77 -1.01 9.82
CA LYS A 147 -4.99 0.23 9.07
C LYS A 147 -6.47 0.59 9.11
N ASP A 148 -6.79 1.81 9.52
CA ASP A 148 -7.76 2.67 8.84
C ASP A 148 -7.56 4.13 9.24
N ASN A 149 -7.38 4.96 8.21
CA ASN A 149 -7.14 6.39 8.29
C ASN A 149 -8.43 7.16 8.67
N ASN A 150 -8.27 8.25 9.42
CA ASN A 150 -9.34 9.15 9.90
C ASN A 150 -10.34 8.51 10.87
N SER A 151 -9.86 7.99 11.99
CA SER A 151 -10.66 8.02 13.22
C SER A 151 -10.10 9.15 14.08
N SER A 152 -10.97 10.05 14.50
CA SER A 152 -10.73 11.12 15.47
C SER A 152 -10.31 10.64 16.87
N GLY A 153 -9.73 9.43 16.98
CA GLY A 153 -9.49 8.72 18.23
C GLY A 153 -10.77 8.20 18.90
N LYS A 154 -11.93 8.47 18.29
CA LYS A 154 -13.24 8.13 18.85
C LYS A 154 -13.60 6.70 18.50
N ASP A 155 -14.10 5.97 19.49
CA ASP A 155 -14.49 4.57 19.33
C ASP A 155 -15.82 4.40 18.59
N ILE A 156 -16.66 5.45 18.56
CA ILE A 156 -17.97 5.40 17.93
C ILE A 156 -17.98 6.27 16.67
N LEU A 157 -18.45 5.70 15.56
CA LEU A 157 -18.61 6.38 14.28
C LEU A 157 -20.11 6.40 13.90
N LEU A 158 -20.66 7.57 13.66
CA LEU A 158 -21.99 7.78 13.10
C LEU A 158 -21.85 8.18 11.62
N VAL A 159 -22.19 7.26 10.72
CA VAL A 159 -22.29 7.53 9.29
C VAL A 159 -23.74 7.88 8.95
N GLY A 160 -23.98 9.05 8.38
CA GLY A 160 -25.34 9.47 8.04
C GLY A 160 -25.42 10.75 7.25
N SER A 161 -26.63 11.27 7.10
CA SER A 161 -26.87 12.57 6.47
C SER A 161 -27.80 13.43 7.31
N MET A 162 -27.46 14.71 7.48
CA MET A 162 -28.31 15.66 8.20
C MET A 162 -29.61 16.01 7.44
N GLN A 163 -29.81 15.51 6.22
CA GLN A 163 -31.10 15.58 5.54
C GLN A 163 -32.06 14.45 5.98
N CYS A 164 -31.54 13.34 6.53
CA CYS A 164 -32.34 12.20 6.98
C CYS A 164 -32.86 12.41 8.41
N GLY A 165 -34.18 12.30 8.60
CA GLY A 165 -34.83 12.46 9.91
C GLY A 165 -34.34 11.46 10.97
N PHE A 166 -34.07 10.21 10.58
CA PHE A 166 -33.54 9.20 11.50
C PHE A 166 -32.08 9.46 11.89
N CYS A 167 -31.26 10.03 11.00
CA CYS A 167 -29.90 10.43 11.33
C CYS A 167 -29.88 11.56 12.36
N LYS A 168 -30.79 12.54 12.23
CA LYS A 168 -30.97 13.60 13.24
C LYS A 168 -31.35 13.02 14.61
N LYS A 169 -32.31 12.10 14.63
CA LYS A 169 -32.75 11.42 15.87
C LYS A 169 -31.60 10.64 16.53
N ALA A 170 -30.82 9.90 15.75
CA ALA A 170 -29.64 9.19 16.24
C ALA A 170 -28.63 10.17 16.84
N LYS A 171 -28.30 11.24 16.11
CA LYS A 171 -27.35 12.27 16.55
C LYS A 171 -27.77 12.89 17.89
N VAL A 172 -29.00 13.37 17.99
CA VAL A 172 -29.55 13.98 19.22
C VAL A 172 -29.47 12.99 20.39
N LEU A 173 -29.89 11.74 20.19
CA LEU A 173 -29.83 10.72 21.24
C LEU A 173 -28.39 10.44 21.69
N MET A 174 -27.44 10.37 20.75
CA MET A 174 -26.02 10.15 21.08
C MET A 174 -25.43 11.33 21.86
N GLU A 175 -25.80 12.57 21.49
CA GLU A 175 -25.43 13.79 22.21
C GLU A 175 -26.06 13.84 23.62
N GLU A 176 -27.34 13.50 23.78
CA GLU A 176 -28.03 13.40 25.08
C GLU A 176 -27.39 12.36 26.01
N LEU A 177 -26.92 11.25 25.45
CA LEU A 177 -26.21 10.22 26.20
C LEU A 177 -24.78 10.63 26.56
N GLY A 178 -24.24 11.70 25.95
CA GLY A 178 -22.86 12.12 26.12
C GLY A 178 -21.86 11.14 25.51
N LEU A 179 -22.25 10.45 24.43
CA LEU A 179 -21.36 9.56 23.70
C LEU A 179 -20.32 10.38 22.95
N ASP A 180 -19.05 9.95 23.02
CA ASP A 180 -18.01 10.53 22.19
C ASP A 180 -17.96 9.82 20.84
N TYR A 181 -18.46 10.49 19.80
CA TYR A 181 -18.56 9.92 18.46
C TYR A 181 -18.06 10.87 17.38
N GLU A 182 -17.66 10.28 16.26
CA GLU A 182 -17.34 10.98 15.01
C GLU A 182 -18.54 10.94 14.08
N PHE A 183 -18.86 12.07 13.46
CA PHE A 183 -19.88 12.12 12.41
C PHE A 183 -19.22 12.12 11.03
N VAL A 184 -19.63 11.20 10.16
CA VAL A 184 -19.19 11.12 8.76
C VAL A 184 -20.40 11.20 7.84
N GLU A 185 -20.33 12.10 6.87
CA GLU A 185 -21.39 12.23 5.88
C GLU A 185 -21.43 10.99 4.99
N SER A 186 -22.61 10.40 4.81
CA SER A 186 -22.79 9.12 4.11
C SER A 186 -22.45 9.16 2.62
N ASN A 187 -22.46 10.34 1.99
CA ASN A 187 -22.07 10.52 0.60
C ASN A 187 -20.58 10.84 0.42
N SER A 188 -19.83 11.02 1.53
CA SER A 188 -18.38 11.21 1.46
C SER A 188 -17.70 9.89 1.05
N PRO A 189 -16.50 9.93 0.43
CA PRO A 189 -15.76 8.70 0.10
C PRO A 189 -15.57 7.77 1.31
N HIS A 190 -15.29 8.34 2.50
CA HIS A 190 -15.16 7.57 3.74
C HIS A 190 -16.49 6.96 4.18
N GLY A 191 -17.58 7.73 4.16
CA GLY A 191 -18.92 7.25 4.51
C GLY A 191 -19.40 6.11 3.59
N VAL A 192 -19.22 6.26 2.27
CA VAL A 192 -19.57 5.23 1.28
C VAL A 192 -18.81 3.94 1.53
N GLN A 193 -17.51 4.04 1.82
CA GLN A 193 -16.68 2.87 2.11
C GLN A 193 -17.16 2.16 3.38
N ARG A 194 -17.39 2.89 4.48
CA ARG A 194 -17.89 2.33 5.75
C ARG A 194 -19.24 1.64 5.61
N MET A 195 -20.14 2.23 4.83
CA MET A 195 -21.45 1.64 4.52
C MET A 195 -21.30 0.32 3.77
N LYS A 196 -20.39 0.27 2.79
CA LYS A 196 -20.10 -0.94 2.02
C LYS A 196 -19.48 -2.04 2.88
N ASP A 197 -18.49 -1.70 3.70
CA ASP A 197 -17.78 -2.64 4.57
C ASP A 197 -18.70 -3.26 5.62
N SER A 198 -19.69 -2.49 6.07
CA SER A 198 -20.70 -2.92 7.05
C SER A 198 -21.92 -3.59 6.43
N ASN A 199 -21.93 -3.76 5.09
CA ASN A 199 -23.08 -4.23 4.31
C ASN A 199 -24.39 -3.48 4.64
N ALA A 200 -24.28 -2.17 4.90
CA ALA A 200 -25.38 -1.31 5.28
C ALA A 200 -26.08 -0.76 4.03
N ASN A 201 -27.39 -0.94 3.95
CA ASN A 201 -28.21 -0.46 2.82
C ASN A 201 -28.87 0.90 3.08
N GLY A 202 -28.64 1.51 4.24
CA GLY A 202 -29.30 2.75 4.64
C GLY A 202 -28.68 3.40 5.87
N VAL A 203 -29.03 4.67 6.07
CA VAL A 203 -28.52 5.51 7.16
C VAL A 203 -29.62 5.78 8.21
N PRO A 204 -29.28 6.05 9.48
CA PRO A 204 -27.93 6.12 10.05
C PRO A 204 -27.29 4.74 10.19
N LEU A 205 -25.98 4.68 10.01
CA LEU A 205 -25.15 3.54 10.38
C LEU A 205 -24.28 3.96 11.56
N ILE A 206 -24.31 3.20 12.64
CA ILE A 206 -23.47 3.45 13.82
C ILE A 206 -22.51 2.27 13.97
N LEU A 207 -21.23 2.57 14.10
CA LEU A 207 -20.16 1.59 14.23
C LEU A 207 -19.44 1.82 15.56
N GLN A 208 -19.23 0.75 16.30
CA GLN A 208 -18.29 0.71 17.42
C GLN A 208 -17.01 0.06 16.92
N LEU A 209 -15.95 0.84 16.78
CA LEU A 209 -14.71 0.47 16.10
C LEU A 209 -13.94 -0.59 16.89
N SER A 210 -13.93 -0.51 18.23
CA SER A 210 -13.26 -1.48 19.10
C SER A 210 -13.82 -2.89 19.03
N THR A 211 -15.14 -3.02 18.88
CA THR A 211 -15.83 -4.33 18.87
C THR A 211 -16.32 -4.75 17.49
N ASN A 212 -16.12 -3.90 16.48
CA ASN A 212 -16.71 -4.04 15.14
C ASN A 212 -18.24 -4.26 15.15
N LYS A 213 -18.92 -3.70 16.17
CA LYS A 213 -20.37 -3.84 16.31
C LYS A 213 -21.05 -2.79 15.44
N THR A 214 -22.09 -3.20 14.71
CA THR A 214 -22.82 -2.33 13.79
C THR A 214 -24.28 -2.21 14.21
N ILE A 215 -24.83 -1.01 14.11
CA ILE A 215 -26.27 -0.72 14.30
C ILE A 215 -26.75 -0.10 13.00
N ASN A 216 -27.59 -0.84 12.27
CA ASN A 216 -28.16 -0.41 11.00
C ASN A 216 -29.51 0.29 11.24
N GLY A 217 -29.62 1.56 10.82
CA GLY A 217 -30.79 2.37 11.05
C GLY A 217 -30.85 2.95 12.47
N PHE A 218 -31.95 3.66 12.77
CA PHE A 218 -32.17 4.21 14.10
C PHE A 218 -32.80 3.16 15.02
N ASN A 219 -32.02 2.67 15.98
CA ASN A 219 -32.49 1.78 17.05
C ASN A 219 -32.11 2.37 18.42
N GLN A 220 -33.10 2.97 19.09
CA GLN A 220 -32.88 3.67 20.37
C GLN A 220 -32.34 2.75 21.48
N GLU A 221 -32.80 1.50 21.55
CA GLU A 221 -32.36 0.56 22.60
C GLU A 221 -30.90 0.15 22.40
N GLU A 222 -30.49 -0.11 21.16
CA GLU A 222 -29.12 -0.49 20.86
C GLU A 222 -28.14 0.67 21.03
N ILE A 223 -28.54 1.90 20.67
CA ILE A 223 -27.73 3.09 20.88
C ILE A 223 -27.48 3.33 22.37
N ARG A 224 -28.51 3.15 23.22
CA ARG A 224 -28.36 3.29 24.68
C ARG A 224 -27.40 2.28 25.28
N LYS A 225 -27.25 1.10 24.69
CA LYS A 225 -26.28 0.09 25.12
C LYS A 225 -24.84 0.47 24.82
N LEU A 226 -24.56 1.52 24.03
CA LEU A 226 -23.20 1.97 23.75
C LEU A 226 -22.56 2.77 24.90
N LYS A 227 -23.36 3.22 25.88
CA LYS A 227 -22.87 3.98 27.05
C LYS A 227 -22.37 3.07 28.20
N ASN A 228 -22.80 1.81 28.20
CA ASN A 228 -22.57 0.85 29.29
C ASN A 228 -21.59 -0.23 28.84
#